data_AF-A0AAW2Y093-F1
#
_entry.id   AF-A0AAW2Y093-F1
#
_cell.length_a   1.000
_cell.length_b   1.000
_cell.length_c   1.000
_cell.angle_alpha   90.00
_cell.angle_beta   90.00
_cell.angle_gamma   90.00
#
_symmetry.space_group_name_H-M   'P 1'
#
loop_
_entity.id
_entity.type
_entity.pdbx_description
1 polymer ?
#
loop_
_entity_poly.entity_id
_entity_poly.type
_entity_poly.pdbx_seq_one_letter_code
_entity_poly.pdbx_strand_id
1 'polypeptide(L)'
;MRSARTVRQHFHHVLTAVLRLGSLLLAKPIPVSADSSCARWKWFEGCLGALDGTYIDVRVPVEDRARYRTRKGGYSNGEGFLSPYRGVRYHLKEWNSGRNSPQNHEEFFNMKHASARNVIERTFGLLKARRAILRSPTFYSIKVQNRIIMACCLLHNYIRQEMADDPIEQLLTDEGFGEEDFGEYLGTVDSNPICNT
;
A
#
# COMPACT_ATOMS: atom_id res chain seq x y z
N MET A 1 38.26 9.02 -6.48
CA MET A 1 37.15 9.04 -5.51
C MET A 1 36.14 10.10 -5.94
N ARG A 2 34.86 9.75 -6.18
CA ARG A 2 33.81 10.77 -6.40
C ARG A 2 33.37 11.29 -5.03
N SER A 3 33.34 12.61 -4.83
CA SER A 3 32.90 13.20 -3.56
C SER A 3 31.45 12.84 -3.26
N ALA A 4 31.15 12.43 -2.02
CA ALA A 4 29.79 12.12 -1.56
C ALA A 4 28.80 13.29 -1.78
N ARG A 5 29.32 14.52 -1.81
CA ARG A 5 28.54 15.74 -2.12
C ARG A 5 27.99 15.73 -3.54
N THR A 6 28.80 15.32 -4.51
CA THR A 6 28.43 15.27 -5.94
C THR A 6 27.39 14.19 -6.19
N VAL A 7 27.54 13.00 -5.59
CA VAL A 7 26.57 11.90 -5.69
C VAL A 7 25.20 12.32 -5.14
N ARG A 8 25.18 12.99 -3.98
CA ARG A 8 23.94 13.53 -3.38
C ARG A 8 23.25 14.56 -4.26
N GLN A 9 24.01 15.47 -4.88
CA GLN A 9 23.44 16.48 -5.78
C GLN A 9 22.78 15.83 -7.00
N HIS A 10 23.48 14.91 -7.66
CA HIS A 10 22.90 14.19 -8.81
C HIS A 10 21.67 13.39 -8.42
N PHE A 11 21.68 12.71 -7.26
CA PHE A 11 20.50 12.00 -6.77
C PHE A 11 19.28 12.93 -6.65
N HIS A 12 19.43 14.10 -6.03
CA HIS A 12 18.32 15.04 -5.90
C HIS A 12 17.87 15.67 -7.22
N HIS A 13 18.80 15.91 -8.16
CA HIS A 13 18.45 16.39 -9.50
C HIS A 13 17.62 15.35 -10.27
N VAL A 14 18.07 14.08 -10.29
CA VAL A 14 17.33 12.99 -10.94
C VAL A 14 15.99 12.77 -10.26
N LEU A 15 15.94 12.74 -8.93
CA LEU A 15 14.69 12.61 -8.18
C LEU A 15 13.69 13.72 -8.51
N THR A 16 14.16 14.95 -8.66
CA THR A 16 13.31 16.09 -9.06
C THR A 16 12.82 15.94 -10.50
N ALA A 17 13.69 15.50 -11.42
CA ALA A 17 13.32 15.28 -12.81
C ALA A 17 12.26 14.18 -12.96
N VAL A 18 12.41 13.04 -12.28
CA VAL A 18 11.42 11.94 -12.31
C VAL A 18 10.07 12.41 -11.76
N LEU A 19 10.06 13.19 -10.68
CA LEU A 19 8.80 13.70 -10.10
C LEU A 19 8.06 14.68 -11.01
N ARG A 20 8.75 15.34 -11.97
CA ARG A 20 8.08 16.18 -12.97
C ARG A 20 7.21 15.37 -13.94
N LEU A 21 7.46 14.07 -14.08
CA LEU A 21 6.60 13.15 -14.84
C LEU A 21 5.31 12.79 -14.08
N GLY A 22 5.15 13.31 -12.86
CA GLY A 22 3.99 13.15 -11.98
C GLY A 22 2.64 13.23 -12.69
N SER A 23 2.43 14.30 -13.45
CA SER A 23 1.17 14.58 -14.13
C SER A 23 0.84 13.62 -15.27
N LEU A 24 1.82 12.88 -15.78
CA LEU A 24 1.64 11.95 -16.91
C LEU A 24 1.45 10.50 -16.41
N LEU A 25 2.21 10.12 -15.39
CA LEU A 25 2.34 8.73 -14.96
C LEU A 25 1.59 8.41 -13.67
N LEU A 26 1.11 9.40 -12.92
CA LEU A 26 0.21 9.17 -11.78
C LEU A 26 -1.20 9.59 -12.15
N ALA A 27 -2.13 8.65 -11.98
CA ALA A 27 -3.55 8.97 -11.97
C ALA A 27 -3.83 9.95 -10.82
N LYS A 28 -4.62 11.00 -11.10
CA LYS A 28 -5.18 11.81 -10.03
C LYS A 28 -6.12 10.92 -9.21
N PRO A 29 -6.04 10.93 -7.87
CA PRO A 29 -6.96 10.16 -7.06
C PRO A 29 -8.36 10.72 -7.28
N ILE A 30 -9.26 9.89 -7.81
CA ILE A 30 -10.68 10.19 -7.99
C ILE A 30 -11.41 9.26 -7.03
N PRO A 31 -12.30 9.78 -6.16
CA PRO A 31 -13.12 8.93 -5.32
C PRO A 31 -13.86 7.91 -6.17
N VAL A 32 -13.98 6.68 -5.68
CA VAL A 32 -14.83 5.68 -6.34
C VAL A 32 -16.26 6.22 -6.38
N SER A 33 -16.81 6.36 -7.59
CA SER A 33 -18.19 6.82 -7.78
C SER A 33 -19.21 5.75 -7.40
N ALA A 34 -20.40 6.18 -6.97
CA ALA A 34 -21.54 5.31 -6.63
C ALA A 34 -21.97 4.40 -7.79
N ASP A 35 -21.80 4.86 -9.02
CA ASP A 35 -22.13 4.18 -10.27
C ASP A 35 -20.96 3.41 -10.89
N SER A 36 -19.85 3.23 -10.15
CA SER A 36 -18.67 2.53 -10.66
C SER A 36 -19.01 1.12 -11.16
N SER A 37 -18.75 0.87 -12.43
CA SER A 37 -18.91 -0.46 -13.04
C SER A 37 -17.72 -1.39 -12.75
N CYS A 38 -16.65 -0.87 -12.13
CA CYS A 38 -15.46 -1.66 -11.84
C CYS A 38 -15.78 -2.75 -10.81
N ALA A 39 -15.76 -4.01 -11.25
CA ALA A 39 -16.09 -5.17 -10.41
C ALA A 39 -15.29 -5.22 -9.09
N ARG A 40 -14.07 -4.66 -9.09
CA ARG A 40 -13.17 -4.58 -7.94
C ARG A 40 -13.48 -3.41 -7.02
N TRP A 41 -13.61 -2.20 -7.57
CA TRP A 41 -13.64 -0.98 -6.76
C TRP A 41 -15.04 -0.51 -6.38
N LYS A 42 -16.09 -0.94 -7.09
CA LYS A 42 -17.49 -0.49 -6.88
C LYS A 42 -18.06 -0.67 -5.47
N TRP A 43 -17.40 -1.45 -4.63
CA TRP A 43 -17.80 -1.70 -3.25
C TRP A 43 -17.27 -0.66 -2.25
N PHE A 44 -16.47 0.30 -2.73
CA PHE A 44 -15.75 1.28 -1.92
C PHE A 44 -16.12 2.72 -2.29
N GLU A 45 -17.40 3.01 -2.47
CA GLU A 45 -17.90 4.35 -2.80
C GLU A 45 -17.27 5.43 -1.90
N GLY A 46 -16.85 6.54 -2.51
CA GLY A 46 -16.20 7.66 -1.82
C GLY A 46 -14.74 7.40 -1.40
N CYS A 47 -14.19 6.20 -1.60
CA CYS A 47 -12.81 5.90 -1.27
C CYS A 47 -11.84 6.54 -2.27
N LEU A 48 -10.80 7.23 -1.78
CA LEU A 48 -9.75 7.86 -2.59
C LEU A 48 -8.57 6.91 -2.87
N GLY A 49 -8.56 5.73 -2.24
CA GLY A 49 -7.50 4.73 -2.36
C GLY A 49 -6.90 4.27 -1.03
N ALA A 50 -7.33 4.84 0.10
CA ALA A 50 -6.91 4.39 1.43
C ALA A 50 -7.91 3.36 1.98
N LEU A 51 -7.76 2.12 1.52
CA LEU A 51 -8.56 1.00 2.02
C LEU A 51 -8.00 0.50 3.36
N ASP A 52 -6.69 0.51 3.54
CA ASP A 52 -6.05 0.22 4.81
C ASP A 52 -4.64 0.78 4.77
N GLY A 53 -4.02 0.99 5.93
CA GLY A 53 -2.62 1.37 5.98
C GLY A 53 -1.75 0.24 5.46
N THR A 54 -1.35 0.27 4.19
CA THR A 54 -0.19 -0.51 3.72
C THR A 54 1.07 0.28 4.08
N TYR A 55 1.88 -0.27 4.98
CA TYR A 55 2.99 0.45 5.58
C TYR A 55 4.25 0.30 4.73
N ILE A 56 4.89 1.44 4.48
CA ILE A 56 6.29 1.50 4.02
C ILE A 56 7.10 1.92 5.24
N ASP A 57 8.11 1.12 5.59
CA ASP A 57 8.99 1.43 6.70
C ASP A 57 9.76 2.72 6.42
N VAL A 58 9.49 3.73 7.25
CA VAL A 58 10.13 5.04 7.16
C VAL A 58 10.86 5.34 8.46
N ARG A 59 12.06 5.93 8.34
CA ARG A 59 12.78 6.45 9.51
C ARG A 59 12.24 7.83 9.85
N VAL A 60 11.65 7.97 11.04
CA VAL A 60 11.05 9.22 11.53
C VAL A 60 11.83 9.74 12.76
N PRO A 61 12.17 11.04 12.82
CA PRO A 61 12.73 11.68 14.02
C PRO A 61 11.83 11.47 15.24
N VAL A 62 12.42 11.41 16.44
CA VAL A 62 11.71 10.97 17.67
C VAL A 62 10.49 11.85 17.96
N GLU A 63 10.64 13.15 17.73
CA GLU A 63 9.65 14.21 17.90
C GLU A 63 8.41 14.03 17.00
N ASP A 64 8.58 13.47 15.80
CA ASP A 64 7.51 13.30 14.82
C ASP A 64 6.88 11.90 14.87
N ARG A 65 7.51 10.93 15.56
CA ARG A 65 7.03 9.54 15.61
C ARG A 65 5.56 9.42 15.99
N ALA A 66 5.04 10.28 16.86
CA ALA A 66 3.62 10.25 17.25
C ALA A 66 2.66 10.46 16.07
N ARG A 67 3.05 11.23 15.05
CA ARG A 67 2.25 11.52 13.84
C ARG A 67 2.32 10.41 12.79
N TYR A 68 3.35 9.56 12.87
CA TYR A 68 3.63 8.49 11.92
C TYR A 68 3.51 7.09 12.56
N ARG A 69 3.17 7.01 13.85
CA ARG A 69 2.93 5.76 14.57
C ARG A 69 1.46 5.39 14.43
N THR A 70 1.20 4.17 14.01
CA THR A 70 -0.09 3.54 14.23
C THR A 70 -0.16 3.02 15.67
N ARG A 71 -1.02 3.64 16.46
CA ARG A 71 -1.37 3.21 17.82
C ARG A 71 -2.71 2.50 17.65
N LYS A 72 -2.77 1.16 17.63
CA LYS A 72 -4.05 0.42 17.47
C LYS A 72 -5.10 1.02 18.42
N GLY A 73 -6.06 1.75 17.85
CA GLY A 73 -7.03 2.56 18.59
C GLY A 73 -7.97 3.31 17.65
N GLY A 74 -8.78 2.55 16.90
CA GLY A 74 -9.93 3.07 16.12
C GLY A 74 -9.58 3.92 14.89
N TYR A 75 -9.61 3.34 13.69
CA TYR A 75 -9.82 4.19 12.50
C TYR A 75 -11.33 4.39 12.36
N SER A 76 -11.79 5.64 12.31
CA SER A 76 -13.14 5.95 11.86
C SER A 76 -13.17 5.93 10.34
N ASN A 77 -14.19 5.33 9.74
CA ASN A 77 -14.49 5.56 8.33
C ASN A 77 -14.66 7.07 8.15
N GLY A 78 -13.77 7.67 7.37
CA GLY A 78 -13.72 9.10 7.08
C GLY A 78 -13.74 9.28 5.57
N GLU A 79 -13.93 10.51 5.12
CA GLU A 79 -13.91 10.80 3.68
C GLU A 79 -12.59 10.29 3.06
N GLY A 80 -12.70 9.37 2.08
CA GLY A 80 -11.57 8.75 1.42
C GLY A 80 -10.90 7.57 2.12
N PHE A 81 -11.31 7.18 3.34
CA PHE A 81 -10.73 6.07 4.12
C PHE A 81 -11.80 5.07 4.61
N LEU A 82 -11.59 3.78 4.32
CA LEU A 82 -12.55 2.72 4.65
C LEU A 82 -11.90 1.56 5.41
N SER A 83 -12.07 1.53 6.73
CA SER A 83 -11.62 0.42 7.57
C SER A 83 -12.52 -0.82 7.46
N PRO A 84 -11.97 -2.04 7.67
CA PRO A 84 -12.77 -3.26 7.74
C PRO A 84 -13.64 -3.30 9.00
N TYR A 85 -14.76 -4.02 8.93
CA TYR A 85 -15.59 -4.32 10.09
C TYR A 85 -14.81 -5.18 11.09
N ARG A 86 -14.82 -4.77 12.35
CA ARG A 86 -14.09 -5.44 13.44
C ARG A 86 -14.90 -6.58 14.02
N GLY A 87 -14.22 -7.62 14.50
CA GLY A 87 -14.88 -8.82 15.03
C GLY A 87 -15.56 -9.67 13.96
N VAL A 88 -15.38 -9.33 12.68
CA VAL A 88 -15.92 -10.04 11.52
C VAL A 88 -14.76 -10.67 10.77
N ARG A 89 -15.00 -11.85 10.19
CA ARG A 89 -14.05 -12.58 9.34
C ARG A 89 -13.36 -11.65 8.33
N TYR A 90 -12.06 -11.82 8.09
CA TYR A 90 -11.27 -10.90 7.25
C TYR A 90 -10.29 -11.59 6.28
N HIS A 91 -9.84 -12.80 6.55
CA HIS A 91 -8.79 -13.42 5.74
C HIS A 91 -9.37 -14.18 4.53
N LEU A 92 -8.87 -13.89 3.32
CA LEU A 92 -9.36 -14.49 2.08
C LEU A 92 -9.36 -16.03 2.10
N LYS A 93 -8.39 -16.64 2.79
CA LYS A 93 -8.28 -18.09 2.97
C LYS A 93 -9.53 -18.71 3.61
N GLU A 94 -10.23 -17.96 4.46
CA GLU A 94 -11.43 -18.41 5.18
C GLU A 94 -12.65 -18.59 4.26
N TRP A 95 -12.67 -17.94 3.08
CA TRP A 95 -13.74 -18.07 2.08
C TRP A 95 -13.36 -18.96 0.87
N ASN A 96 -12.09 -19.38 0.74
CA ASN A 96 -11.64 -20.24 -0.37
C ASN A 96 -12.03 -21.72 -0.23
N SER A 97 -12.47 -22.16 0.95
CA SER A 97 -12.79 -23.56 1.24
C SER A 97 -14.23 -23.92 0.88
N GLY A 98 -14.65 -23.81 -0.39
CA GLY A 98 -15.78 -24.48 -1.05
C GLY A 98 -17.23 -24.40 -0.50
N ARG A 99 -17.43 -24.03 0.77
CA ARG A 99 -18.73 -23.93 1.48
C ARG A 99 -18.90 -22.62 2.24
N ASN A 100 -17.93 -21.72 2.15
CA ASN A 100 -17.86 -20.53 3.00
C ASN A 100 -18.06 -19.27 2.16
N SER A 101 -19.27 -19.04 1.63
CA SER A 101 -19.62 -17.71 1.13
C SER A 101 -19.82 -16.74 2.31
N PRO A 102 -19.58 -15.44 2.12
CA PRO A 102 -19.93 -14.43 3.12
C PRO A 102 -21.40 -14.56 3.54
N GLN A 103 -21.66 -14.55 4.84
CA GLN A 103 -23.02 -14.77 5.38
C GLN A 103 -23.82 -13.48 5.57
N ASN A 104 -23.13 -12.35 5.67
CA ASN A 104 -23.75 -11.04 5.89
C ASN A 104 -23.00 -9.94 5.13
N HIS A 105 -23.56 -8.73 5.14
CA HIS A 105 -22.98 -7.61 4.41
C HIS A 105 -21.61 -7.18 4.95
N GLU A 106 -21.32 -7.38 6.24
CA GLU A 106 -20.04 -7.04 6.87
C GLU A 106 -18.94 -8.02 6.42
N GLU A 107 -19.22 -9.33 6.39
CA GLU A 107 -18.31 -10.34 5.86
C GLU A 107 -18.08 -10.12 4.37
N PHE A 108 -19.12 -9.76 3.61
CA PHE A 108 -18.99 -9.49 2.19
C PHE A 108 -18.09 -8.28 1.95
N PHE A 109 -18.29 -7.20 2.71
CA PHE A 109 -17.44 -6.02 2.67
C PHE A 109 -15.99 -6.37 3.03
N ASN A 110 -15.76 -7.07 4.15
CA ASN A 110 -14.43 -7.48 4.60
C ASN A 110 -13.72 -8.37 3.58
N MET A 111 -14.43 -9.31 2.94
CA MET A 111 -13.89 -10.14 1.86
C MET A 111 -13.44 -9.28 0.66
N LYS A 112 -14.26 -8.30 0.24
CA LYS A 112 -13.88 -7.38 -0.85
C LYS A 112 -12.71 -6.50 -0.45
N HIS A 113 -12.73 -6.00 0.77
CA HIS A 113 -11.68 -5.17 1.36
C HIS A 113 -10.34 -5.91 1.40
N ALA A 114 -10.31 -7.13 1.94
CA ALA A 114 -9.13 -7.99 1.95
C ALA A 114 -8.63 -8.35 0.54
N SER A 115 -9.55 -8.59 -0.41
CA SER A 115 -9.20 -8.81 -1.81
C SER A 115 -8.50 -7.60 -2.43
N ALA A 116 -9.00 -6.40 -2.16
CA ALA A 116 -8.39 -5.17 -2.61
C ALA A 116 -7.05 -4.89 -1.92
N ARG A 117 -6.94 -5.13 -0.61
CA ARG A 117 -5.70 -5.05 0.16
C ARG A 117 -4.61 -5.96 -0.42
N ASN A 118 -4.95 -7.20 -0.76
CA ASN A 118 -4.00 -8.15 -1.36
C ASN A 118 -3.40 -7.60 -2.68
N VAL A 119 -4.21 -6.98 -3.55
CA VAL A 119 -3.71 -6.33 -4.78
C VAL A 119 -2.72 -5.20 -4.47
N ILE A 120 -3.01 -4.40 -3.46
CA ILE A 120 -2.15 -3.29 -3.02
C ILE A 120 -0.83 -3.85 -2.48
N GLU A 121 -0.90 -4.84 -1.59
CA GLU A 121 0.28 -5.49 -0.99
C GLU A 121 1.18 -6.13 -2.05
N ARG A 122 0.62 -6.87 -3.01
CA ARG A 122 1.39 -7.43 -4.14
C ARG A 122 2.08 -6.35 -4.96
N THR A 123 1.41 -5.22 -5.19
CA THR A 123 1.99 -4.09 -5.91
C THR A 123 3.19 -3.50 -5.16
N PHE A 124 3.07 -3.33 -3.84
CA PHE A 124 4.18 -2.88 -3.00
C PHE A 124 5.30 -3.93 -2.88
N GLY A 125 4.97 -5.22 -2.88
CA GLY A 125 5.94 -6.31 -2.95
C GLY A 125 6.77 -6.22 -4.22
N LEU A 126 6.13 -6.04 -5.38
CA LEU A 126 6.79 -5.86 -6.67
C LEU A 126 7.66 -4.58 -6.69
N LEU A 127 7.19 -3.48 -6.09
CA LEU A 127 7.99 -2.26 -5.92
C LEU A 127 9.26 -2.51 -5.09
N LYS A 128 9.15 -3.21 -3.94
CA LYS A 128 10.29 -3.55 -3.07
C LYS A 128 11.26 -4.53 -3.74
N ALA A 129 10.74 -5.52 -4.46
CA ALA A 129 11.55 -6.47 -5.23
C ALA A 129 12.36 -5.74 -6.31
N ARG A 130 11.72 -4.85 -7.08
CA ARG A 130 12.36 -4.11 -8.17
C ARG A 130 13.31 -3.01 -7.69
N ARG A 131 13.04 -2.40 -6.53
CA ARG A 131 13.77 -1.22 -6.02
C ARG A 131 14.24 -1.44 -4.59
N ALA A 132 15.50 -1.88 -4.45
CA ALA A 132 16.14 -2.16 -3.17
C ALA A 132 16.08 -1.00 -2.14
N ILE A 133 15.95 0.25 -2.61
CA ILE A 133 15.81 1.44 -1.76
C ILE A 133 14.57 1.41 -0.86
N LEU A 134 13.54 0.63 -1.22
CA LEU A 134 12.32 0.48 -0.43
C LEU A 134 12.36 -0.70 0.54
N ARG A 135 13.43 -1.52 0.53
CA ARG A 135 13.56 -2.71 1.39
C ARG A 135 14.10 -2.37 2.79
N SER A 136 14.73 -1.22 2.96
CA SER A 136 15.28 -0.79 4.24
C SER A 136 15.02 0.69 4.47
N PRO A 137 14.79 1.10 5.74
CA PRO A 137 14.55 2.49 6.06
C PRO A 137 15.80 3.32 5.76
N THR A 138 15.64 4.30 4.87
CA THR A 138 16.75 5.17 4.47
C THR A 138 17.08 6.22 5.55
N PHE A 139 18.30 6.77 5.50
CA PHE A 139 18.72 7.88 6.37
C PHE A 139 18.23 9.26 5.89
N TYR A 140 17.45 9.31 4.81
CA TYR A 140 16.89 10.55 4.28
C TYR A 140 15.79 11.10 5.21
N SER A 141 15.51 12.41 5.13
CA SER A 141 14.36 12.97 5.83
C SER A 141 13.04 12.41 5.26
N ILE A 142 11.96 12.43 6.05
CA ILE A 142 10.64 11.94 5.62
C ILE A 142 10.17 12.59 4.31
N LYS A 143 10.45 13.89 4.12
CA LYS A 143 10.14 14.62 2.87
C LYS A 143 10.83 13.99 1.66
N VAL A 144 12.08 13.56 1.81
CA VAL A 144 12.84 12.92 0.74
C VAL A 144 12.41 11.45 0.57
N GLN A 145 12.11 10.74 1.65
CA GLN A 145 11.55 9.39 1.60
C GLN A 145 10.23 9.35 0.81
N ASN A 146 9.30 10.27 1.09
CA ASN A 146 8.04 10.39 0.33
C ASN A 146 8.29 10.64 -1.16
N ARG A 147 9.27 11.50 -1.48
CA ARG A 147 9.68 11.76 -2.87
C ARG A 147 10.25 10.51 -3.55
N ILE A 148 11.04 9.72 -2.83
CA ILE A 148 11.58 8.44 -3.33
C ILE A 148 10.43 7.47 -3.63
N ILE A 149 9.50 7.30 -2.69
CA ILE A 149 8.33 6.42 -2.87
C ILE A 149 7.53 6.84 -4.11
N MET A 150 7.21 8.13 -4.25
CA MET A 150 6.50 8.66 -5.42
C MET A 150 7.27 8.40 -6.73
N ALA A 151 8.58 8.60 -6.74
CA ALA A 151 9.41 8.31 -7.91
C ALA A 151 9.44 6.80 -8.24
N CYS A 152 9.45 5.92 -7.25
CA CYS A 152 9.34 4.48 -7.46
C CYS A 152 8.00 4.10 -8.08
N CYS A 153 6.88 4.66 -7.60
CA CYS A 153 5.56 4.45 -8.19
C CYS A 153 5.48 4.95 -9.63
N LEU A 154 6.06 6.13 -9.92
CA LEU A 154 6.12 6.67 -11.28
C LEU A 154 6.85 5.75 -12.25
N LEU A 155 8.05 5.30 -11.86
CA LEU A 155 8.84 4.39 -12.69
C LEU A 155 8.15 3.03 -12.85
N HIS A 156 7.41 2.58 -11.83
CA HIS A 156 6.62 1.36 -11.92
C HIS A 156 5.49 1.49 -12.92
N ASN A 157 4.74 2.60 -12.88
CA ASN A 157 3.66 2.87 -13.83
C ASN A 157 4.18 2.99 -15.26
N TYR A 158 5.33 3.64 -15.46
CA TYR A 158 5.98 3.70 -16.77
C TYR A 158 6.33 2.30 -17.29
N ILE A 159 6.95 1.46 -16.46
CA ILE A 159 7.26 0.06 -16.84
C ILE A 159 5.98 -0.69 -17.23
N ARG A 160 4.90 -0.55 -16.46
CA ARG A 160 3.61 -1.21 -16.79
C ARG A 160 2.98 -0.72 -18.09
N GLN A 161 3.27 0.50 -18.52
CA GLN A 161 2.77 1.03 -19.80
C GLN A 161 3.59 0.52 -20.99
N GLU A 162 4.92 0.45 -20.82
CA GLU A 162 5.84 0.13 -21.92
C GLU A 162 6.17 -1.36 -22.05
N MET A 163 6.09 -2.12 -20.94
CA MET A 163 6.42 -3.54 -20.91
C MET A 163 5.14 -4.36 -20.76
N ALA A 164 4.70 -4.99 -21.86
CA ALA A 164 3.56 -5.90 -21.86
C ALA A 164 3.82 -7.14 -20.97
N ASP A 165 5.05 -7.64 -20.99
CA ASP A 165 5.52 -8.77 -20.18
C ASP A 165 6.68 -8.29 -19.29
N ASP A 166 6.43 -8.17 -17.99
CA ASP A 166 7.47 -7.82 -17.01
C ASP A 166 8.05 -9.10 -16.38
N PRO A 167 9.32 -9.46 -16.68
CA PRO A 167 9.94 -10.67 -16.15
C PRO A 167 9.99 -10.70 -14.62
N ILE A 168 10.09 -9.55 -13.95
CA ILE A 168 10.10 -9.49 -12.48
C ILE A 168 8.69 -9.75 -11.93
N GLU A 169 7.64 -9.23 -12.59
CA GLU A 169 6.25 -9.52 -12.21
C GLU A 169 5.94 -11.02 -12.40
N GLN A 170 6.43 -11.62 -13.48
CA GLN A 170 6.31 -13.06 -13.75
C GLN A 170 7.03 -13.89 -12.68
N LEU A 171 8.31 -13.60 -12.41
CA LEU A 171 9.09 -14.31 -11.38
C LEU A 171 8.42 -14.27 -10.00
N LEU A 172 7.90 -13.11 -9.58
CA LEU A 172 7.23 -13.01 -8.28
C LEU A 172 5.87 -13.70 -8.25
N THR A 173 5.23 -13.87 -9.40
CA THR A 173 3.96 -14.61 -9.52
C THR A 173 4.21 -16.12 -9.51
N ASP A 174 5.29 -16.58 -10.15
CA ASP A 174 5.63 -17.99 -10.30
C ASP A 174 6.36 -18.58 -9.07
N GLU A 175 7.23 -17.81 -8.42
CA GLU A 175 7.97 -18.27 -7.23
C GLU A 175 7.15 -18.26 -5.94
N GLY A 176 5.89 -17.80 -6.00
CA GLY A 176 4.99 -17.82 -4.85
C GLY A 176 5.60 -17.14 -3.62
N PHE A 177 6.22 -15.96 -3.79
CA PHE A 177 6.77 -15.17 -2.69
C PHE A 177 5.70 -15.06 -1.58
N GLY A 178 5.92 -15.82 -0.51
CA GLY A 178 4.95 -16.02 0.54
C GLY A 178 4.66 -14.71 1.27
N GLU A 179 3.44 -14.62 1.79
CA GLU A 179 2.98 -13.55 2.70
C GLU A 179 3.95 -13.29 3.89
N GLU A 180 4.85 -14.23 4.17
CA GLU A 180 5.77 -14.25 5.32
C GLU A 180 7.03 -13.36 5.17
N ASP A 181 7.48 -13.03 3.96
CA ASP A 181 8.66 -12.15 3.76
C ASP A 181 8.31 -10.65 3.84
N PHE A 182 7.03 -10.35 4.06
CA PHE A 182 6.46 -9.00 4.04
C PHE A 182 6.08 -8.45 5.41
N GLY A 183 6.82 -8.81 6.46
CA GLY A 183 6.70 -8.21 7.80
C GLY A 183 5.43 -8.62 8.55
N GLU A 184 5.61 -8.86 9.85
CA GLU A 184 4.61 -9.30 10.84
C GLU A 184 3.14 -8.97 10.48
N TYR A 185 2.45 -10.00 10.00
CA TYR A 185 1.03 -9.98 9.71
C TYR A 185 0.26 -9.95 11.04
N LEU A 186 -0.59 -8.96 11.25
CA LEU A 186 -1.51 -8.96 12.39
C LEU A 186 -2.62 -9.99 12.11
N GLY A 187 -2.44 -11.19 12.68
CA GLY A 187 -3.26 -12.38 12.44
C GLY A 187 -4.73 -12.30 12.86
N THR A 188 -5.19 -11.18 13.42
CA THR A 188 -6.59 -10.88 13.72
C THR A 188 -6.74 -9.36 13.94
N VAL A 189 -7.84 -8.77 13.48
CA VAL A 189 -8.26 -7.45 13.97
C VAL A 189 -8.90 -7.67 15.35
N ASP A 190 -8.05 -7.88 16.36
CA ASP A 190 -8.50 -8.10 17.73
C ASP A 190 -9.45 -6.97 18.17
N SER A 191 -10.64 -7.37 18.59
CA SER A 191 -11.50 -6.57 19.46
C SER A 191 -10.83 -6.51 20.83
N ASN A 192 -10.08 -5.44 21.10
CA ASN A 192 -9.67 -5.14 22.47
C ASN A 192 -10.53 -4.03 23.07
N PRO A 193 -10.89 -4.17 24.36
CA PRO A 193 -11.94 -3.40 24.98
C PRO A 193 -11.50 -1.96 25.19
N ILE A 194 -12.50 -1.10 25.05
CA ILE A 194 -12.58 0.28 25.54
C ILE A 194 -11.64 0.47 26.76
N CYS A 195 -10.55 1.22 26.59
CA CYS A 195 -9.90 1.88 27.71
C CYS A 195 -10.60 3.22 27.90
N ASN A 196 -11.59 3.23 28.79
CA ASN A 196 -11.98 4.41 29.53
C ASN A 196 -10.78 4.87 30.36
N THR A 197 -10.32 6.11 30.15
CA THR A 197 -10.03 7.13 31.17
C THR A 197 -9.57 8.40 30.49
#